data_AF-A0A842WIQ8-F1
#
_entry.id   AF-A0A842WIQ8-F1
#
_cell.length_a   1.000
_cell.length_b   1.000
_cell.length_c   1.000
_cell.angle_alpha   90.00
_cell.angle_beta   90.00
_cell.angle_gamma   90.00
#
_symmetry.space_group_name_H-M   'P 1'
#
loop_
_entity.id
_entity.type
_entity.pdbx_description
1 polymer ?
#
loop_
_entity_poly.entity_id
_entity_poly.type
_entity_poly.pdbx_seq_one_letter_code
_entity_poly.pdbx_strand_id
1 'polypeptide(L)'
;MKVSLNTYPEAIPAYPGKTIDLIIDAGSSSERPSWLEAEVRLEGGFSFKPNSSVRAARFRMGICEGRDSCSKSIKLYAEHNVRPQLYKCHVSLFVFNQNGDLQGRIDEHNLIKCTSN
;
A
#
# COMPACT_ATOMS: atom_id res chain seq x y z
N MET A 1 -1.87 -4.51 21.37
CA MET A 1 -0.96 -4.27 20.24
C MET A 1 -1.48 -3.05 19.48
N LYS A 2 -0.70 -1.96 19.39
CA LYS A 2 -1.07 -0.80 18.57
C LYS A 2 -0.21 -0.85 17.32
N VAL A 3 -0.85 -1.01 16.17
CA VAL A 3 -0.21 -0.96 14.86
C VAL A 3 -0.81 0.23 14.13
N SER A 4 0.03 0.98 13.43
CA SER A 4 -0.41 2.10 12.59
C SER A 4 -0.11 1.78 11.14
N LEU A 5 -0.99 2.20 10.24
CA LEU A 5 -0.82 2.12 8.80
C LEU A 5 -0.91 3.53 8.24
N ASN A 6 0.13 3.99 7.57
CA ASN A 6 0.12 5.25 6.84
C ASN A 6 0.52 5.01 5.41
N THR A 7 0.08 5.90 4.53
CA THR A 7 0.32 5.80 3.10
C THR A 7 0.55 7.17 2.50
N TYR A 8 1.56 7.27 1.65
CA TYR A 8 1.95 8.53 1.03
C TYR A 8 2.20 8.36 -0.47
N PRO A 9 1.95 9.41 -1.29
CA PRO A 9 1.22 10.64 -0.96
C PRO A 9 -0.31 10.45 -0.81
N GLU A 10 -0.97 11.29 0.00
CA GLU A 10 -2.46 11.32 0.14
C GLU A 10 -3.18 11.74 -1.16
N ALA A 11 -2.51 12.51 -2.02
CA ALA A 11 -3.00 12.91 -3.33
C ALA A 11 -1.83 12.90 -4.33
N ILE A 12 -1.61 11.75 -4.97
CA ILE A 12 -0.49 11.55 -5.88
C ILE A 12 -0.82 12.15 -7.26
N PRO A 13 -0.12 13.18 -7.76
CA PRO A 13 -0.33 13.67 -9.12
C PRO A 13 0.09 12.59 -10.12
N ALA A 14 -0.89 11.92 -10.69
CA ALA A 14 -0.68 10.94 -11.75
C ALA A 14 -0.86 11.59 -13.12
N TYR A 15 0.04 11.24 -14.04
CA TYR A 15 -0.06 11.60 -15.45
C TYR A 15 -0.16 10.32 -16.29
N PRO A 16 -0.93 10.32 -17.39
CA PRO A 16 -0.97 9.18 -18.31
C PRO A 16 0.45 8.74 -18.71
N GLY A 17 0.71 7.43 -18.61
CA GLY A 17 2.02 6.85 -18.93
C GLY A 17 3.13 7.08 -17.90
N LYS A 18 2.85 7.67 -16.74
CA LYS A 18 3.84 7.83 -15.65
C LYS A 18 3.66 6.80 -14.54
N THR A 19 4.76 6.57 -13.82
CA THR A 19 4.78 5.72 -12.63
C THR A 19 4.63 6.55 -11.37
N ILE A 20 4.01 5.95 -10.38
CA ILE A 20 3.75 6.50 -9.06
C ILE A 20 4.41 5.59 -8.05
N ASP A 21 4.98 6.15 -6.99
CA ASP A 21 5.46 5.36 -5.86
C ASP A 21 4.48 5.57 -4.68
N LEU A 22 3.78 4.49 -4.31
CA LEU A 22 2.96 4.39 -3.11
C LEU A 22 3.86 3.90 -1.97
N ILE A 23 4.05 4.74 -0.95
CA ILE A 23 4.78 4.35 0.25
C ILE A 23 3.77 3.83 1.26
N ILE A 24 4.03 2.66 1.82
CA ILE A 24 3.30 2.10 2.97
C ILE A 24 4.23 2.11 4.16
N ASP A 25 3.81 2.75 5.24
CA ASP A 25 4.51 2.75 6.51
C ASP A 25 3.67 2.03 7.56
N ALA A 26 4.25 0.99 8.15
CA ALA A 26 3.63 0.22 9.20
C ALA A 26 4.47 0.29 10.47
N GLY A 27 3.88 0.80 11.56
CA GLY A 27 4.53 0.88 12.86
C GLY A 27 3.98 -0.18 13.81
N SER A 28 4.83 -0.77 14.62
CA SER A 28 4.41 -1.59 15.77
C SER A 28 4.77 -0.87 17.06
N SER A 29 3.92 -0.95 18.07
CA SER A 29 4.24 -0.57 19.46
C SER A 29 4.42 -1.79 20.37
N SER A 30 4.51 -2.99 19.78
CA SER A 30 4.59 -4.25 20.51
C SER A 30 6.04 -4.53 20.91
N GLU A 31 6.27 -4.90 22.17
CA GLU A 31 7.58 -5.39 22.62
C GLU A 31 7.98 -6.72 21.97
N ARG A 32 7.03 -7.45 21.37
CA ARG A 32 7.30 -8.69 20.64
C ARG A 32 7.39 -8.45 19.14
N PRO A 33 8.33 -9.12 18.44
CA PRO A 33 8.45 -9.02 16.99
C PRO A 33 7.19 -9.51 16.31
N SER A 34 6.76 -8.76 15.29
CA SER A 34 5.56 -9.05 14.49
C SER A 34 5.92 -9.03 13.01
N TRP A 35 5.50 -10.05 12.28
CA TRP A 35 5.63 -10.10 10.83
C TRP A 35 4.49 -9.34 10.19
N LEU A 36 4.82 -8.47 9.24
CA LEU A 36 3.87 -7.58 8.58
C LEU A 36 3.79 -7.89 7.08
N GLU A 37 2.56 -8.04 6.59
CA GLU A 37 2.26 -8.10 5.15
C GLU A 37 1.21 -7.06 4.77
N ALA A 38 1.40 -6.38 3.66
CA ALA A 38 0.44 -5.43 3.11
C ALA A 38 -0.17 -6.00 1.83
N GLU A 39 -1.49 -6.01 1.72
CA GLU A 39 -2.20 -6.23 0.47
C GLU A 39 -2.74 -4.91 -0.04
N VAL A 40 -2.45 -4.60 -1.30
CA VAL A 40 -2.90 -3.38 -1.96
C VAL A 40 -3.82 -3.74 -3.10
N ARG A 41 -4.99 -3.11 -3.16
CA ARG A 41 -5.98 -3.27 -4.22
C ARG A 41 -6.30 -1.92 -4.86
N LEU A 42 -6.28 -1.87 -6.19
CA LEU A 42 -6.50 -0.67 -7.00
C LEU A 42 -7.85 -0.78 -7.70
N GLU A 43 -8.69 0.24 -7.56
CA GLU A 43 -9.97 0.32 -8.26
C GLU A 43 -9.80 1.08 -9.59
N GLY A 44 -9.10 0.44 -10.54
CA GLY A 44 -8.92 0.90 -11.91
C GLY A 44 -7.87 2.01 -12.09
N GLY A 45 -7.59 2.36 -13.35
CA GLY A 45 -6.69 3.44 -13.75
C GLY A 45 -5.20 3.17 -13.53
N PHE A 46 -4.86 2.23 -12.63
CA PHE A 46 -3.50 1.87 -12.27
C PHE A 46 -3.32 0.36 -12.16
N SER A 47 -2.06 -0.05 -12.27
CA SER A 47 -1.64 -1.45 -12.18
C SER A 47 -0.28 -1.57 -11.49
N PHE A 48 0.00 -2.72 -10.89
CA PHE A 48 1.34 -3.07 -10.39
C PHE A 48 2.32 -3.48 -11.50
N LYS A 49 1.88 -3.50 -12.76
CA LYS A 49 2.70 -3.82 -13.94
C LYS A 49 2.39 -2.89 -15.11
N PRO A 50 3.39 -2.51 -15.92
CA PRO A 50 3.21 -1.53 -17.01
C PRO A 50 2.30 -2.01 -18.15
N ASN A 51 2.35 -3.29 -18.51
CA ASN A 51 1.69 -3.82 -19.72
C ASN A 51 0.60 -4.87 -19.40
N SER A 52 0.05 -4.84 -18.19
CA SER A 52 -1.01 -5.75 -17.77
C SER A 52 -1.85 -5.11 -16.68
N SER A 53 -3.08 -5.57 -16.47
CA SER A 53 -3.98 -5.02 -15.44
C SER A 53 -3.89 -5.84 -14.15
N VAL A 54 -2.78 -5.69 -13.42
CA VAL A 54 -2.59 -6.32 -12.10
C VAL A 54 -3.03 -5.32 -11.05
N ARG A 55 -4.23 -5.54 -10.51
CA ARG A 55 -4.89 -4.58 -9.61
C ARG A 55 -4.86 -4.98 -8.14
N ALA A 56 -4.39 -6.17 -7.82
CA ALA A 56 -4.21 -6.61 -6.44
C ALA A 56 -2.84 -7.26 -6.31
N ALA A 57 -2.11 -6.91 -5.26
CA ALA A 57 -0.82 -7.50 -4.96
C ALA A 57 -0.59 -7.51 -3.45
N ARG A 58 0.12 -8.55 -2.98
CA ARG A 58 0.54 -8.68 -1.59
C ARG A 58 2.05 -8.52 -1.48
N PHE A 59 2.47 -7.78 -0.48
CA PHE A 59 3.84 -7.37 -0.26
C PHE A 59 4.26 -7.69 1.17
N ARG A 60 5.38 -8.40 1.32
CA ARG A 60 6.05 -8.54 2.62
C ARG A 60 6.62 -7.19 3.04
N MET A 61 6.23 -6.69 4.19
CA MET A 61 6.74 -5.44 4.75
C MET A 61 8.01 -5.68 5.57
N GLY A 62 8.07 -6.81 6.28
CA GLY A 62 9.21 -7.19 7.13
C GLY A 62 8.76 -7.60 8.52
N ILE A 63 9.71 -7.66 9.44
CA ILE A 63 9.48 -7.90 10.86
C ILE A 63 9.72 -6.58 11.59
N CYS A 64 8.74 -6.18 12.40
CA CYS A 64 8.78 -4.95 13.20
C CYS A 64 8.72 -5.31 14.69
N GLU A 65 9.56 -4.67 15.51
CA GLU A 65 9.66 -4.90 16.95
C GLU A 65 9.77 -3.57 17.72
N GLY A 66 9.25 -3.52 18.94
CA GLY A 66 9.38 -2.35 19.80
C GLY A 66 8.62 -1.13 19.28
N ARG A 67 9.35 -0.06 18.97
CA ARG A 67 8.82 1.21 18.40
C ARG A 67 9.28 1.41 16.95
N ASP A 68 9.77 0.35 16.30
CA ASP A 68 10.25 0.43 14.94
C ASP A 68 9.11 0.52 13.93
N SER A 69 9.45 1.03 12.74
CA SER A 69 8.55 1.10 11.61
C SER A 69 9.15 0.42 10.39
N CYS A 70 8.30 -0.25 9.64
CA CYS A 70 8.62 -0.97 8.42
C CYS A 70 8.02 -0.17 7.26
N SER A 71 8.87 0.36 6.38
CA SER A 71 8.46 1.13 5.21
C SER A 71 8.65 0.33 3.93
N LYS A 72 7.72 0.47 2.98
CA LYS A 72 7.85 -0.13 1.65
C LYS A 72 7.30 0.79 0.57
N SER A 73 8.13 1.06 -0.43
CA SER A 73 7.72 1.74 -1.65
C SER A 73 7.24 0.74 -2.70
N ILE A 74 6.07 1.00 -3.27
CA ILE A 74 5.41 0.17 -4.27
C ILE A 74 5.13 1.00 -5.51
N LYS A 75 5.67 0.56 -6.64
CA LYS A 75 5.46 1.24 -7.91
C LYS A 75 4.11 0.88 -8.52
N LEU A 76 3.32 1.90 -8.83
CA LEU A 76 2.07 1.83 -9.59
C LEU A 76 2.30 2.43 -10.98
N TYR A 77 1.67 1.82 -11.98
CA TYR A 77 1.76 2.21 -13.37
C TYR A 77 0.40 2.69 -13.83
N ALA A 78 0.33 3.90 -14.37
CA ALA A 78 -0.88 4.41 -15.01
C ALA A 78 -1.26 3.51 -16.21
N GLU A 79 -2.51 3.06 -16.27
CA GLU A 79 -3.04 2.40 -17.46
C GLU A 79 -3.19 3.40 -18.61
N HIS A 80 -3.14 2.92 -19.86
CA HIS A 80 -3.19 3.78 -21.06
C HIS A 80 -4.43 4.67 -21.15
N ASN A 81 -5.53 4.24 -20.54
CA ASN A 81 -6.83 4.92 -20.54
C ASN A 81 -7.12 5.65 -19.22
N VAL A 82 -6.11 5.88 -18.37
CA VAL A 82 -6.31 6.65 -17.13
C VAL A 82 -6.83 8.04 -17.47
N ARG A 83 -7.96 8.41 -16.88
CA ARG A 83 -8.57 9.74 -16.99
C ARG A 83 -8.24 10.60 -15.76
N PRO A 84 -8.22 11.94 -15.89
CA PRO A 84 -8.17 12.85 -14.76
C PRO A 84 -9.38 12.67 -13.83
N GLN A 85 -9.19 11.95 -12.72
CA GLN A 85 -10.20 11.70 -11.69
C GLN A 85 -9.53 11.12 -10.43
N LEU A 86 -10.33 10.89 -9.39
CA LEU A 86 -9.91 10.15 -8.20
C LEU A 86 -10.07 8.65 -8.43
N TYR A 87 -9.03 7.89 -8.10
CA TYR A 87 -9.05 6.42 -8.08
C TYR A 87 -8.90 5.93 -6.66
N LYS A 88 -9.62 4.87 -6.30
CA LYS A 88 -9.53 4.29 -4.96
C LYS A 88 -8.40 3.27 -4.89
N CYS A 89 -7.70 3.30 -3.78
CA CYS A 89 -6.68 2.35 -3.39
C CYS A 89 -7.02 1.83 -2.00
N HIS A 90 -7.12 0.52 -1.84
CA HIS A 90 -7.37 -0.11 -0.56
C HIS A 90 -6.11 -0.82 -0.09
N VAL A 91 -5.67 -0.54 1.12
CA VAL A 91 -4.48 -1.13 1.73
C VAL A 91 -4.89 -1.89 2.98
N SER A 92 -4.63 -3.18 3.01
CA SER A 92 -4.83 -4.04 4.17
C SER A 92 -3.49 -4.46 4.74
N LEU A 93 -3.20 -4.08 5.97
CA LEU A 93 -2.04 -4.55 6.72
C LEU A 93 -2.45 -5.74 7.58
N PHE A 94 -1.76 -6.86 7.41
CA PHE A 94 -1.90 -8.08 8.18
C PHE A 94 -0.72 -8.21 9.14
N VAL A 95 -1.03 -8.53 10.39
CA VAL A 95 -0.03 -8.65 11.46
C VAL A 95 -0.03 -10.09 11.94
N PHE A 96 1.13 -10.74 11.85
CA PHE A 96 1.32 -12.12 12.27
C PHE A 96 2.30 -12.18 13.45
N ASN A 97 2.08 -13.13 14.36
CA ASN A 97 3.04 -13.43 15.41
C ASN A 97 4.21 -14.28 14.86
N GLN A 98 5.18 -14.58 15.72
CA GLN A 98 6.34 -15.43 15.39
C GLN A 98 5.99 -16.87 14.97
N ASN A 99 4.80 -17.36 15.31
CA ASN A 99 4.32 -18.68 14.92
C ASN A 99 3.58 -18.66 13.57
N GLY A 100 3.36 -17.48 12.99
CA GLY A 100 2.58 -17.29 11.76
C GLY A 100 1.08 -17.14 11.96
N ASP A 101 0.59 -17.02 13.21
CA ASP A 101 -0.83 -16.79 13.47
C ASP A 101 -1.19 -15.33 13.23
N LEU A 102 -2.32 -15.09 12.56
CA LEU A 102 -2.87 -13.75 12.35
C LEU A 102 -3.32 -13.14 13.70
N GLN A 103 -2.66 -12.08 14.11
CA GLN A 103 -2.96 -11.33 15.34
C GLN A 103 -3.91 -10.16 15.10
N GLY A 104 -3.92 -9.61 13.88
CA GLY A 104 -4.76 -8.47 13.56
C GLY A 104 -4.68 -8.05 12.10
N ARG A 105 -5.63 -7.20 11.73
CA ARG A 105 -5.72 -6.58 10.42
C ARG A 105 -6.12 -5.12 10.58
N ILE A 106 -5.51 -4.25 9.78
CA ILE A 106 -5.87 -2.84 9.65
C ILE A 106 -6.14 -2.58 8.18
N ASP A 107 -7.23 -1.89 7.90
CA ASP A 107 -7.61 -1.50 6.55
C ASP A 107 -7.59 0.03 6.45
N GLU A 108 -6.96 0.54 5.39
CA GLU A 108 -6.91 1.96 5.06
C GLU A 108 -7.37 2.18 3.62
N HIS A 109 -8.11 3.27 3.42
CA HIS A 109 -8.60 3.68 2.11
C HIS A 109 -7.88 4.95 1.68
N ASN A 110 -7.24 4.88 0.52
CA ASN A 110 -6.51 5.97 -0.08
C ASN A 110 -7.11 6.38 -1.42
N LEU A 111 -6.83 7.62 -1.79
CA LEU A 111 -7.23 8.18 -3.07
C LEU A 111 -6.00 8.55 -3.89
N ILE A 112 -5.96 8.09 -5.13
CA ILE A 112 -4.95 8.48 -6.11
C ILE A 112 -5.58 9.56 -6.99
N LYS A 113 -5.05 10.79 -6.93
CA LYS A 113 -5.59 11.94 -7.66
C LYS A 113 -4.89 12.11 -9.01
N CYS A 114 -5.48 11.57 -10.08
CA CYS A 114 -5.01 11.85 -11.43
C CYS A 114 -5.48 13.23 -11.89
N THR A 115 -4.54 14.08 -12.31
CA THR A 115 -4.83 15.41 -12.85
C THR A 115 -4.49 15.45 -14.34
N SER A 116 -5.21 16.26 -15.12
CA SER A 116 -4.77 16.61 -16.48
C SER A 116 -3.47 17.42 -16.37
N ASN A 117 -2.52 17.16 -17.28
CA ASN A 117 -1.44 18.10 -17.54
C ASN A 117 -2.01 19.46 -17.98
#